data_AF-A0A431IX98-F1
#
_entry.id   AF-A0A431IX98-F1
#
_cell.length_a   1.000
_cell.length_b   1.000
_cell.length_c   1.000
_cell.angle_alpha   90.00
_cell.angle_beta   90.00
_cell.angle_gamma   90.00
#
_symmetry.space_group_name_H-M   'P 1'
#
loop_
_entity.id
_entity.type
_entity.pdbx_description
1 polymer ?
#
loop_
_entity_poly.entity_id
_entity_poly.type
_entity_poly.pdbx_seq_one_letter_code
_entity_poly.pdbx_strand_id
1 'polypeptide(L)'
;MSQAIIQNQSLRVTIALLGAEVRSVRNAVNNHEYMWSGDPAVWAGVSPVLFPVVGKTSANQVKFAGESYTLGNHGFARHSIFSIVQQKEDEVTLLLNTQAGDAKRYPFNLDFFVNYKLIDKTLQTTYMVHNLNKQTAYFSVGAHPAFACPFDDKHQITDYEIRFEQPENLRRHEITSEAFYTGKTTEHNLAAFNLDEHTFDDDALVFSGYNGDSVSLVERDSGRAIQVSLDGFPWLGIWSKPGANYVCLEPWCGRSDDLGFSGDVNSKAAIETIQPNAKWSRSYTIQFTY
;
A
#
# COMPACT_ATOMS: atom_id res chain seq x y z
N MET A 1 -1.80 22.55 -2.52
CA MET A 1 -2.63 21.57 -1.79
C MET A 1 -2.19 21.55 -0.34
N SER A 2 -3.09 21.27 0.61
CA SER A 2 -2.74 21.16 2.03
C SER A 2 -1.88 19.92 2.27
N GLN A 3 -0.82 20.08 3.05
CA GLN A 3 0.15 19.01 3.34
C GLN A 3 0.64 19.12 4.78
N ALA A 4 1.06 17.98 5.34
CA ALA A 4 1.85 17.89 6.56
C ALA A 4 3.31 17.57 6.19
N ILE A 5 4.24 18.03 7.00
CA ILE A 5 5.66 17.72 6.86
C ILE A 5 6.12 17.19 8.22
N ILE A 6 6.82 16.07 8.19
CA ILE A 6 7.55 15.52 9.34
C ILE A 6 9.02 15.34 8.95
N GLN A 7 9.92 15.49 9.90
CA GLN A 7 11.35 15.39 9.67
C GLN A 7 12.12 14.94 10.92
N ASN A 8 13.30 14.39 10.71
CA ASN A 8 14.31 14.15 11.75
C ASN A 8 15.71 14.38 11.13
N GLN A 9 16.77 13.92 11.81
CA GLN A 9 18.16 14.09 11.32
C GLN A 9 18.46 13.34 10.01
N SER A 10 17.67 12.32 9.66
CA SER A 10 17.91 11.44 8.50
C SER A 10 16.94 11.68 7.35
N LEU A 11 15.68 11.99 7.64
CA LEU A 11 14.60 12.03 6.65
C LEU A 11 13.75 13.29 6.77
N ARG A 12 13.23 13.75 5.63
CA ARG A 12 12.15 14.73 5.53
C ARG A 12 11.05 14.16 4.66
N VAL A 13 9.83 14.09 5.19
CA VAL A 13 8.67 13.47 4.53
C VAL A 13 7.58 14.51 4.32
N THR A 14 7.05 14.56 3.10
CA THR A 14 5.89 15.40 2.75
C THR A 14 4.68 14.51 2.53
N ILE A 15 3.63 14.75 3.31
CA ILE A 15 2.37 14.00 3.27
C ILE A 15 1.24 14.91 2.78
N ALA A 16 0.60 14.57 1.67
CA ALA A 16 -0.60 15.25 1.23
C ALA A 16 -1.78 14.89 2.15
N LEU A 17 -2.58 15.89 2.54
CA LEU A 17 -3.81 15.59 3.28
C LEU A 17 -4.86 14.89 2.41
N LEU A 18 -4.81 15.12 1.09
CA LEU A 18 -5.54 14.30 0.14
C LEU A 18 -4.96 12.89 0.15
N GLY A 19 -5.79 11.92 0.50
CA GLY A 19 -5.42 10.51 0.54
C GLY A 19 -4.53 10.10 1.70
N ALA A 20 -4.18 11.02 2.59
CA ALA A 20 -3.08 10.83 3.54
C ALA A 20 -1.80 10.33 2.83
N GLU A 21 -1.55 10.75 1.60
CA GLU A 21 -0.55 10.15 0.72
C GLU A 21 0.86 10.70 1.02
N VAL A 22 1.83 9.81 1.26
CA VAL A 22 3.25 10.18 1.23
C VAL A 22 3.63 10.52 -0.21
N ARG A 23 4.02 11.77 -0.46
CA ARG A 23 4.38 12.27 -1.80
C ARG A 23 5.88 12.43 -2.00
N SER A 24 6.65 12.51 -0.92
CA SER A 24 8.10 12.70 -0.97
C SER A 24 8.71 12.18 0.32
N VAL A 25 9.82 11.46 0.19
CA VAL A 25 10.72 11.07 1.27
C VAL A 25 12.11 11.43 0.80
N ARG A 26 12.76 12.37 1.51
CA ARG A 26 14.10 12.83 1.17
C ARG A 26 15.09 12.51 2.26
N ASN A 27 16.29 12.12 1.85
CA ASN A 27 17.44 12.11 2.73
C ASN A 27 17.76 13.55 3.19
N ALA A 28 17.79 13.78 4.49
CA ALA A 28 17.98 15.11 5.06
C ALA A 28 19.41 15.68 4.85
N VAL A 29 20.39 14.82 4.55
CA VAL A 29 21.80 15.20 4.41
C VAL A 29 22.16 15.48 2.95
N ASN A 30 21.86 14.55 2.04
CA ASN A 30 22.24 14.64 0.63
C ASN A 30 21.09 15.05 -0.31
N ASN A 31 19.86 15.22 0.22
CA ASN A 31 18.66 15.63 -0.51
C ASN A 31 18.21 14.66 -1.63
N HIS A 32 18.69 13.41 -1.60
CA HIS A 32 18.20 12.36 -2.48
C HIS A 32 16.71 12.08 -2.22
N GLU A 33 15.90 11.97 -3.29
CA GLU A 33 14.47 11.66 -3.25
C GLU A 33 14.27 10.16 -3.51
N TYR A 34 13.66 9.46 -2.55
CA TYR A 34 13.44 8.02 -2.65
C TYR A 34 12.15 7.65 -3.40
N MET A 35 11.19 8.56 -3.44
CA MET A 35 9.86 8.28 -3.98
C MET A 35 9.79 8.58 -5.48
N TRP A 36 8.95 7.84 -6.18
CA TRP A 36 8.51 8.19 -7.53
C TRP A 36 7.96 9.62 -7.58
N SER A 37 8.22 10.34 -8.68
CA SER A 37 7.84 11.76 -8.84
C SER A 37 6.33 12.00 -8.88
N GLY A 38 5.54 10.96 -9.20
CA GLY A 38 4.12 11.09 -9.42
C GLY A 38 3.76 11.74 -10.75
N ASP A 39 4.59 11.57 -11.79
CA ASP A 39 4.33 12.11 -13.13
C ASP A 39 3.00 11.56 -13.68
N PRO A 40 1.97 12.41 -13.86
CA PRO A 40 0.66 11.96 -14.34
C PRO A 40 0.66 11.40 -15.76
N ALA A 41 1.69 11.67 -16.58
CA ALA A 41 1.84 11.06 -17.90
C ALA A 41 2.15 9.55 -17.80
N VAL A 42 2.79 9.13 -16.71
CA VAL A 42 3.11 7.73 -16.44
C VAL A 42 2.13 7.15 -15.41
N TRP A 43 2.16 7.66 -14.18
CA TRP A 43 1.28 7.30 -13.08
C TRP A 43 1.28 8.40 -12.00
N ALA A 44 0.11 9.00 -11.74
CA ALA A 44 0.00 10.16 -10.85
C ALA A 44 0.10 9.83 -9.34
N GLY A 45 -0.10 8.56 -8.98
CA GLY A 45 0.09 8.07 -7.61
C GLY A 45 1.55 8.12 -7.20
N VAL A 46 1.83 8.16 -5.90
CA VAL A 46 3.18 8.01 -5.35
C VAL A 46 3.16 6.98 -4.22
N SER A 47 2.29 7.16 -3.24
CA SER A 47 2.10 6.16 -2.18
C SER A 47 0.65 6.12 -1.69
N PRO A 48 -0.33 5.78 -2.55
CA PRO A 48 -1.73 5.78 -2.17
C PRO A 48 -2.03 4.89 -0.96
N VAL A 49 -2.87 5.38 -0.06
CA VAL A 49 -3.50 4.56 0.99
C VAL A 49 -4.75 3.89 0.41
N LEU A 50 -4.81 2.57 0.54
CA LEU A 50 -5.86 1.72 -0.02
C LEU A 50 -6.87 1.42 1.08
N PHE A 51 -8.07 1.97 1.00
CA PHE A 51 -9.14 1.77 2.00
C PHE A 51 -10.50 2.27 1.44
N PRO A 52 -11.62 1.59 1.73
CA PRO A 52 -11.78 0.40 2.57
C PRO A 52 -11.71 -0.94 1.80
N VAL A 53 -11.19 -0.93 0.57
CA VAL A 53 -10.93 -2.14 -0.22
C VAL A 53 -9.53 -2.07 -0.81
N VAL A 54 -8.90 -3.23 -1.01
CA VAL A 54 -7.65 -3.37 -1.77
C VAL A 54 -8.00 -3.93 -3.14
N GLY A 55 -7.47 -3.31 -4.19
CA GLY A 55 -7.66 -3.73 -5.57
C GLY A 55 -9.08 -3.48 -6.08
N LYS A 56 -9.47 -4.21 -7.13
CA LYS A 56 -10.76 -4.04 -7.77
C LYS A 56 -11.87 -4.83 -7.08
N THR A 57 -13.06 -4.25 -7.11
CA THR A 57 -14.31 -4.90 -6.73
C THR A 57 -15.15 -5.17 -7.98
N SER A 58 -15.85 -6.30 -8.01
CA SER A 58 -16.76 -6.68 -9.09
C SER A 58 -17.77 -5.56 -9.36
N ALA A 59 -17.89 -5.17 -10.64
CA ALA A 59 -18.74 -4.07 -11.08
C ALA A 59 -18.49 -2.72 -10.36
N ASN A 60 -17.28 -2.50 -9.81
CA ASN A 60 -16.92 -1.28 -9.06
C ASN A 60 -17.90 -0.98 -7.91
N GLN A 61 -18.34 -2.02 -7.20
CA GLN A 61 -19.23 -1.86 -6.06
C GLN A 61 -18.95 -2.88 -4.95
N VAL A 62 -19.33 -2.50 -3.74
CA VAL A 62 -19.43 -3.39 -2.59
C VAL A 62 -20.90 -3.59 -2.26
N LYS A 63 -21.30 -4.83 -1.98
CA LYS A 63 -22.66 -5.18 -1.54
C LYS A 63 -22.69 -5.51 -0.06
N PHE A 64 -23.76 -5.13 0.61
CA PHE A 64 -24.00 -5.54 1.98
C PHE A 64 -25.49 -5.44 2.32
N ALA A 65 -26.06 -6.54 2.82
CA ALA A 65 -27.44 -6.59 3.31
C ALA A 65 -28.49 -6.09 2.29
N GLY A 66 -28.30 -6.44 1.01
CA GLY A 66 -29.19 -6.07 -0.08
C GLY A 66 -28.97 -4.67 -0.68
N GLU A 67 -28.07 -3.87 -0.12
CA GLU A 67 -27.66 -2.57 -0.67
C GLU A 67 -26.34 -2.66 -1.44
N SER A 68 -26.15 -1.78 -2.43
CA SER A 68 -24.93 -1.67 -3.23
C SER A 68 -24.30 -0.28 -3.09
N TYR A 69 -22.98 -0.24 -2.99
CA TYR A 69 -22.18 0.96 -2.75
C TYR A 69 -21.09 1.05 -3.82
N THR A 70 -21.12 2.09 -4.66
CA THR A 70 -20.12 2.27 -5.71
C THR A 70 -18.76 2.62 -5.11
N LEU A 71 -17.73 1.85 -5.47
CA LEU A 71 -16.34 2.03 -5.06
C LEU A 71 -15.41 1.83 -6.26
N GLY A 72 -14.51 2.79 -6.47
CA GLY A 72 -13.44 2.63 -7.45
C GLY A 72 -12.36 1.65 -6.96
N ASN A 73 -11.42 1.34 -7.84
CA ASN A 73 -10.24 0.54 -7.54
C ASN A 73 -9.53 1.05 -6.26
N HIS A 74 -9.19 0.18 -5.31
CA HIS A 74 -8.61 0.49 -3.99
C HIS A 74 -9.43 1.44 -3.09
N GLY A 75 -10.73 1.59 -3.35
CA GLY A 75 -11.63 2.36 -2.52
C GLY A 75 -11.54 3.88 -2.74
N PHE A 76 -11.86 4.64 -1.69
CA PHE A 76 -12.01 6.10 -1.77
C PHE A 76 -11.08 6.88 -0.84
N ALA A 77 -10.32 6.22 0.03
CA ALA A 77 -9.41 6.92 0.94
C ALA A 77 -8.44 7.83 0.17
N ARG A 78 -7.77 7.32 -0.87
CA ARG A 78 -6.84 8.10 -1.71
C ARG A 78 -7.43 9.35 -2.38
N HIS A 79 -8.76 9.47 -2.47
CA HIS A 79 -9.45 10.63 -3.04
C HIS A 79 -10.17 11.48 -1.97
N SER A 80 -10.00 11.16 -0.69
CA SER A 80 -10.64 11.85 0.42
C SER A 80 -9.62 12.75 1.13
N ILE A 81 -10.05 13.90 1.62
CA ILE A 81 -9.20 14.78 2.45
C ILE A 81 -9.26 14.27 3.89
N PHE A 82 -8.09 14.00 4.47
CA PHE A 82 -7.94 13.63 5.87
C PHE A 82 -7.75 14.88 6.73
N SER A 83 -8.29 14.82 7.95
CA SER A 83 -8.05 15.83 8.99
C SER A 83 -6.80 15.49 9.80
N ILE A 84 -6.03 16.49 10.21
CA ILE A 84 -4.91 16.29 11.15
C ILE A 84 -5.50 16.22 12.56
N VAL A 85 -5.25 15.12 13.29
CA VAL A 85 -5.66 14.98 14.69
C VAL A 85 -4.51 15.25 15.66
N GLN A 86 -3.27 15.00 15.23
CA GLN A 86 -2.06 15.29 15.99
C GLN A 86 -0.90 15.51 15.02
N GLN A 87 -0.04 16.46 15.34
CA GLN A 87 1.20 16.70 14.61
C GLN A 87 2.33 17.09 15.57
N LYS A 88 3.49 16.50 15.36
CA LYS A 88 4.79 16.79 15.99
C LYS A 88 5.82 17.01 14.88
N GLU A 89 7.08 17.21 15.24
CA GLU A 89 8.17 17.35 14.27
C GLU A 89 8.41 16.06 13.48
N ASP A 90 8.37 14.91 14.13
CA ASP A 90 8.71 13.59 13.59
C ASP A 90 7.51 12.66 13.40
N GLU A 91 6.29 13.15 13.65
CA GLU A 91 5.07 12.32 13.69
C GLU A 91 3.82 13.12 13.29
N VAL A 92 2.93 12.51 12.51
CA VAL A 92 1.60 13.07 12.21
C VAL A 92 0.56 11.96 12.19
N THR A 93 -0.61 12.22 12.77
CA THR A 93 -1.77 11.34 12.70
C THR A 93 -2.90 12.04 11.94
N LEU A 94 -3.41 11.35 10.93
CA LEU A 94 -4.46 11.80 10.02
C LEU A 94 -5.72 10.94 10.23
N LEU A 95 -6.91 11.53 10.09
CA LEU A 95 -8.20 10.86 10.27
C LEU A 95 -9.14 11.10 9.09
N LEU A 96 -9.73 10.02 8.60
CA LEU A 96 -10.90 9.98 7.71
C LEU A 96 -12.01 9.18 8.37
N ASN A 97 -13.22 9.74 8.44
CA ASN A 97 -14.43 8.98 8.76
C ASN A 97 -15.14 8.56 7.45
N THR A 98 -15.54 7.29 7.33
CA THR A 98 -16.16 6.76 6.10
C THR A 98 -17.54 7.33 5.78
N GLN A 99 -18.21 7.92 6.77
CA GLN A 99 -19.50 8.61 6.63
C GLN A 99 -19.35 10.13 6.55
N ALA A 100 -18.13 10.65 6.51
CA ALA A 100 -17.93 12.08 6.29
C ALA A 100 -18.32 12.48 4.86
N GLY A 101 -18.97 13.64 4.71
CA GLY A 101 -19.51 14.18 3.46
C GLY A 101 -20.99 13.87 3.24
N ASP A 102 -21.53 14.28 2.09
CA ASP A 102 -22.98 14.26 1.82
C ASP A 102 -23.50 12.93 1.24
N ALA A 103 -22.62 12.02 0.82
CA ALA A 103 -22.98 10.77 0.17
C ALA A 103 -22.58 9.53 1.00
N LYS A 104 -23.51 8.58 1.13
CA LYS A 104 -23.25 7.26 1.74
C LYS A 104 -22.33 6.44 0.81
N ARG A 105 -21.02 6.43 1.08
CA ARG A 105 -19.99 5.78 0.24
C ARG A 105 -19.65 4.34 0.66
N TYR A 106 -20.00 3.95 1.88
CA TYR A 106 -19.68 2.64 2.44
C TYR A 106 -20.73 2.22 3.48
N PRO A 107 -21.03 0.91 3.66
CA PRO A 107 -22.06 0.45 4.60
C PRO A 107 -21.72 0.62 6.08
N PHE A 108 -20.45 0.89 6.41
CA PHE A 108 -19.98 0.96 7.79
C PHE A 108 -19.48 2.36 8.14
N ASN A 109 -19.86 2.86 9.32
CA ASN A 109 -19.25 4.02 9.97
C ASN A 109 -17.95 3.65 10.67
N LEU A 110 -16.82 3.99 10.07
CA LEU A 110 -15.48 3.66 10.54
C LEU A 110 -14.66 4.95 10.63
N ASP A 111 -13.98 5.13 11.75
CA ASP A 111 -12.86 6.06 11.81
C ASP A 111 -11.61 5.32 11.34
N PHE A 112 -10.96 5.86 10.32
CA PHE A 112 -9.70 5.36 9.77
C PHE A 112 -8.59 6.38 10.02
N PHE A 113 -7.63 5.98 10.85
CA PHE A 113 -6.47 6.78 11.17
C PHE A 113 -5.24 6.25 10.43
N VAL A 114 -4.43 7.18 9.93
CA VAL A 114 -3.11 6.91 9.37
C VAL A 114 -2.10 7.72 10.17
N ASN A 115 -1.22 7.03 10.90
CA ASN A 115 -0.10 7.64 11.59
C ASN A 115 1.18 7.41 10.79
N TYR A 116 1.95 8.47 10.63
CA TYR A 116 3.29 8.46 10.05
C TYR A 116 4.27 8.91 11.12
N LYS A 117 5.31 8.12 11.37
CA LYS A 117 6.34 8.40 12.37
C LYS A 117 7.73 8.11 11.84
N LEU A 118 8.66 9.02 12.08
CA LEU A 118 10.07 8.84 11.75
C LEU A 118 10.86 8.25 12.92
N ILE A 119 11.66 7.22 12.63
CA ILE A 119 12.59 6.60 13.58
C ILE A 119 13.90 6.41 12.82
N ASP A 120 14.91 7.23 13.10
CA ASP A 120 16.17 7.28 12.34
C ASP A 120 15.91 7.35 10.82
N LYS A 121 16.39 6.37 10.04
CA LYS A 121 16.22 6.26 8.58
C LYS A 121 14.93 5.52 8.17
N THR A 122 13.99 5.35 9.09
CA THR A 122 12.78 4.55 8.90
C THR A 122 11.53 5.42 8.99
N LEU A 123 10.65 5.27 8.00
CA LEU A 123 9.27 5.74 8.07
C LEU A 123 8.38 4.58 8.52
N GLN A 124 7.82 4.69 9.72
CA GLN A 124 6.77 3.80 10.19
C GLN A 124 5.41 4.36 9.81
N THR A 125 4.56 3.51 9.25
CA THR A 125 3.16 3.83 8.96
C THR A 125 2.27 2.88 9.74
N THR A 126 1.35 3.43 10.53
CA THR A 126 0.37 2.66 11.30
C THR A 126 -1.04 2.99 10.86
N TYR A 127 -1.77 1.96 10.43
CA TYR A 127 -3.18 2.03 10.11
C TYR A 127 -4.01 1.60 11.31
N MET A 128 -4.97 2.42 11.73
CA MET A 128 -5.91 2.08 12.79
C MET A 128 -7.35 2.28 12.33
N VAL A 129 -8.21 1.33 12.65
CA VAL A 129 -9.64 1.40 12.32
C VAL A 129 -10.46 1.24 13.59
N HIS A 130 -11.40 2.15 13.83
CA HIS A 130 -12.38 2.02 14.91
C HIS A 130 -13.76 1.78 14.30
N ASN A 131 -14.44 0.73 14.76
CA ASN A 131 -15.80 0.45 14.34
C ASN A 131 -16.81 1.22 15.20
N LEU A 132 -17.41 2.27 14.63
CA LEU A 132 -18.42 3.10 15.30
C LEU A 132 -19.85 2.55 15.12
N ASN A 133 -20.01 1.45 14.38
CA ASN A 133 -21.32 0.82 14.19
C ASN A 133 -21.67 -0.06 15.40
N LYS A 134 -22.97 -0.35 15.53
CA LYS A 134 -23.50 -1.37 16.45
C LYS A 134 -23.39 -2.79 15.88
N GLN A 135 -22.93 -2.94 14.64
CA GLN A 135 -22.77 -4.22 13.94
C GLN A 135 -21.31 -4.46 13.55
N THR A 136 -20.96 -5.72 13.32
CA THR A 136 -19.67 -6.09 12.73
C THR A 136 -19.47 -5.36 11.41
N ALA A 137 -18.26 -4.83 11.21
CA ALA A 137 -17.87 -4.17 9.98
C ALA A 137 -16.76 -4.94 9.28
N TYR A 138 -16.67 -4.71 7.97
CA TYR A 138 -15.72 -5.37 7.08
C TYR A 138 -14.95 -4.32 6.29
N PHE A 139 -13.65 -4.53 6.11
CA PHE A 139 -12.80 -3.64 5.33
C PHE A 139 -11.54 -4.37 4.86
N SER A 140 -10.82 -3.76 3.92
CA SER A 140 -9.43 -4.06 3.64
C SER A 140 -8.62 -2.78 3.78
N VAL A 141 -7.32 -2.93 4.06
CA VAL A 141 -6.38 -1.81 4.07
C VAL A 141 -5.08 -2.22 3.40
N GLY A 142 -4.42 -1.30 2.71
CA GLY A 142 -3.12 -1.55 2.13
C GLY A 142 -2.36 -0.26 1.85
N ALA A 143 -1.07 -0.39 1.55
CA ALA A 143 -0.23 0.68 1.04
C ALA A 143 0.18 0.39 -0.40
N HIS A 144 0.52 1.43 -1.14
CA HIS A 144 1.00 1.31 -2.53
C HIS A 144 2.19 2.26 -2.79
N PRO A 145 3.27 2.22 -1.98
CA PRO A 145 4.41 3.11 -2.15
C PRO A 145 5.20 2.73 -3.42
N ALA A 146 5.43 3.70 -4.29
CA ALA A 146 6.31 3.62 -5.44
C ALA A 146 7.64 4.31 -5.15
N PHE A 147 8.71 3.54 -5.22
CA PHE A 147 10.07 4.02 -5.03
C PHE A 147 10.69 4.33 -6.38
N ALA A 148 11.42 5.43 -6.48
CA ALA A 148 12.20 5.73 -7.68
C ALA A 148 13.16 4.56 -7.94
N CYS A 149 13.18 4.05 -9.17
CA CYS A 149 14.04 2.94 -9.57
C CYS A 149 14.31 3.08 -11.06
N PRO A 150 15.55 3.31 -11.51
CA PRO A 150 16.79 3.31 -10.72
C PRO A 150 16.89 4.46 -9.69
N PHE A 151 17.75 4.31 -8.69
CA PHE A 151 18.02 5.32 -7.65
C PHE A 151 18.83 6.52 -8.15
N ASP A 152 19.44 6.43 -9.34
CA ASP A 152 20.09 7.54 -10.02
C ASP A 152 20.18 7.29 -11.54
N ASP A 153 20.58 8.31 -12.28
CA ASP A 153 20.64 8.26 -13.75
C ASP A 153 21.82 7.43 -14.31
N LYS A 154 22.64 6.79 -13.46
CA LYS A 154 23.81 6.00 -13.88
C LYS A 154 23.52 4.51 -13.93
N HIS A 155 22.40 4.07 -13.37
CA HIS A 155 22.00 2.67 -13.30
C HIS A 155 20.76 2.40 -14.14
N GLN A 156 20.45 1.13 -14.34
CA GLN A 156 19.28 0.65 -15.06
C GLN A 156 18.50 -0.33 -14.17
N ILE A 157 17.23 -0.60 -14.50
CA ILE A 157 16.41 -1.52 -13.69
C ILE A 157 17.06 -2.91 -13.57
N THR A 158 17.83 -3.31 -14.58
CA THR A 158 18.58 -4.57 -14.59
C THR A 158 19.66 -4.64 -13.53
N ASP A 159 20.10 -3.52 -12.93
CA ASP A 159 21.04 -3.47 -11.79
C ASP A 159 20.37 -3.79 -10.43
N TYR A 160 19.05 -3.99 -10.43
CA TYR A 160 18.24 -4.15 -9.23
C TYR A 160 17.67 -5.56 -9.10
N GLU A 161 17.39 -5.94 -7.87
CA GLU A 161 16.66 -7.15 -7.53
C GLU A 161 15.66 -6.89 -6.41
N ILE A 162 14.64 -7.74 -6.35
CA ILE A 162 13.83 -7.90 -5.14
C ILE A 162 14.47 -8.99 -4.30
N ARG A 163 14.79 -8.66 -3.05
CA ARG A 163 15.42 -9.58 -2.10
C ARG A 163 14.52 -9.75 -0.88
N PHE A 164 14.29 -11.00 -0.50
CA PHE A 164 13.63 -11.36 0.75
C PHE A 164 14.69 -11.58 1.84
N GLU A 165 14.35 -11.31 3.09
CA GLU A 165 15.25 -11.47 4.23
C GLU A 165 15.81 -12.90 4.37
N GLN A 166 14.98 -13.88 4.02
CA GLN A 166 15.32 -15.29 3.94
C GLN A 166 14.57 -15.92 2.75
N PRO A 167 14.93 -17.14 2.32
CA PRO A 167 14.14 -17.86 1.33
C PRO A 167 12.68 -18.05 1.79
N GLU A 168 11.74 -17.51 1.04
CA GLU A 168 10.31 -17.56 1.36
C GLU A 168 9.56 -18.56 0.48
N ASN A 169 8.67 -19.34 1.09
CA ASN A 169 7.71 -20.16 0.36
C ASN A 169 6.48 -19.32 0.01
N LEU A 170 6.53 -18.69 -1.17
CA LEU A 170 5.53 -17.75 -1.63
C LEU A 170 4.53 -18.42 -2.56
N ARG A 171 3.25 -18.17 -2.29
CA ARG A 171 2.19 -18.47 -3.24
C ARG A 171 1.96 -17.27 -4.14
N ARG A 172 2.35 -17.38 -5.41
CA ARG A 172 2.03 -16.41 -6.46
C ARG A 172 0.60 -16.63 -6.96
N HIS A 173 -0.16 -15.56 -7.10
CA HIS A 173 -1.54 -15.59 -7.60
C HIS A 173 -1.61 -15.08 -9.03
N GLU A 174 -2.35 -15.79 -9.89
CA GLU A 174 -2.66 -15.32 -11.25
C GLU A 174 -3.82 -14.31 -11.18
N ILE A 175 -3.62 -13.16 -11.81
CA ILE A 175 -4.64 -12.12 -11.99
C ILE A 175 -4.96 -11.95 -13.48
N THR A 176 -6.20 -11.56 -13.79
CA THR A 176 -6.59 -11.17 -15.14
C THR A 176 -5.98 -9.80 -15.49
N SER A 177 -6.03 -9.42 -16.77
CA SER A 177 -5.70 -8.05 -17.22
C SER A 177 -6.59 -6.96 -16.61
N GLU A 178 -7.70 -7.36 -16.00
CA GLU A 178 -8.59 -6.48 -15.25
C GLU A 178 -8.28 -6.48 -13.74
N ALA A 179 -7.21 -7.16 -13.31
CA ALA A 179 -6.75 -7.32 -11.92
C ALA A 179 -7.71 -8.11 -11.00
N PHE A 180 -8.49 -9.05 -11.56
CA PHE A 180 -9.28 -10.02 -10.78
C PHE A 180 -8.50 -11.32 -10.58
N TYR A 181 -8.68 -11.97 -9.43
CA TYR A 181 -8.01 -13.25 -9.15
C TYR A 181 -8.68 -14.38 -9.92
N THR A 182 -7.90 -15.21 -10.61
CA THR A 182 -8.44 -16.37 -11.35
C THR A 182 -8.61 -17.61 -10.47
N GLY A 183 -8.07 -17.58 -9.26
CA GLY A 183 -8.01 -18.71 -8.33
C GLY A 183 -6.83 -19.66 -8.60
N LYS A 184 -6.10 -19.51 -9.70
CA LYS A 184 -4.88 -20.27 -9.95
C LYS A 184 -3.71 -19.68 -9.17
N THR A 185 -2.88 -20.57 -8.64
CA THR A 185 -1.71 -20.21 -7.86
C THR A 185 -0.52 -21.08 -8.22
N THR A 186 0.68 -20.55 -8.01
CA THR A 186 1.95 -21.28 -8.17
C THR A 186 2.79 -21.06 -6.92
N GLU A 187 3.36 -22.13 -6.38
CA GLU A 187 4.25 -22.06 -5.22
C GLU A 187 5.69 -21.80 -5.69
N HIS A 188 6.37 -20.89 -5.01
CA HIS A 188 7.76 -20.53 -5.28
C HIS A 188 8.56 -20.56 -3.98
N ASN A 189 9.82 -21.00 -4.05
CA ASN A 189 10.79 -20.79 -2.98
C ASN A 189 11.80 -19.75 -3.47
N LEU A 190 11.71 -18.51 -2.98
CA LEU A 190 12.51 -17.38 -3.49
C LEU A 190 13.30 -16.73 -2.36
N ALA A 191 14.61 -16.61 -2.56
CA ALA A 191 15.45 -15.71 -1.77
C ALA A 191 15.52 -14.32 -2.41
N ALA A 192 15.56 -14.27 -3.74
CA ALA A 192 15.56 -13.04 -4.52
C ALA A 192 15.13 -13.33 -5.97
N PHE A 193 14.82 -12.28 -6.72
CA PHE A 193 14.72 -12.32 -8.18
C PHE A 193 15.17 -10.99 -8.79
N ASN A 194 15.87 -11.06 -9.92
CA ASN A 194 16.33 -9.88 -10.66
C ASN A 194 15.14 -9.18 -11.31
N LEU A 195 15.25 -7.85 -11.42
CA LEU A 195 14.34 -7.04 -12.20
C LEU A 195 14.90 -6.82 -13.61
N ASP A 196 14.00 -6.70 -14.58
CA ASP A 196 14.28 -6.30 -15.96
C ASP A 196 13.08 -5.52 -16.52
N GLU A 197 13.19 -5.04 -17.76
CA GLU A 197 12.16 -4.28 -18.45
C GLU A 197 10.84 -5.04 -18.68
N HIS A 198 10.86 -6.38 -18.59
CA HIS A 198 9.73 -7.26 -18.88
C HIS A 198 9.07 -7.83 -17.62
N THR A 199 9.65 -7.58 -16.45
CA THR A 199 9.22 -8.19 -15.18
C THR A 199 7.74 -7.91 -14.85
N PHE A 200 7.19 -6.79 -15.33
CA PHE A 200 5.82 -6.34 -15.04
C PHE A 200 4.91 -6.26 -16.28
N ASP A 201 5.28 -6.91 -17.40
CA ASP A 201 4.46 -6.90 -18.62
C ASP A 201 3.07 -7.55 -18.41
N ASP A 202 3.01 -8.55 -17.53
CA ASP A 202 1.78 -9.28 -17.15
C ASP A 202 1.13 -8.72 -15.86
N ASP A 203 1.30 -7.42 -15.59
CA ASP A 203 0.77 -6.71 -14.40
C ASP A 203 1.49 -7.11 -13.09
N ALA A 204 0.90 -6.78 -11.94
CA ALA A 204 1.51 -6.93 -10.62
C ALA A 204 1.86 -8.40 -10.29
N LEU A 205 3.04 -8.59 -9.70
CA LEU A 205 3.40 -9.84 -9.03
C LEU A 205 2.74 -9.86 -7.65
N VAL A 206 1.78 -10.76 -7.46
CA VAL A 206 1.00 -10.82 -6.23
C VAL A 206 1.29 -12.10 -5.45
N PHE A 207 1.76 -11.93 -4.21
CA PHE A 207 2.18 -13.00 -3.34
C PHE A 207 1.38 -13.05 -2.03
N SER A 208 1.25 -14.26 -1.49
CA SER A 208 0.76 -14.54 -0.13
C SER A 208 1.60 -15.67 0.49
N GLY A 209 1.40 -15.93 1.79
CA GLY A 209 2.12 -17.01 2.49
C GLY A 209 3.52 -16.61 2.96
N TYR A 210 3.75 -15.31 3.11
CA TYR A 210 4.97 -14.73 3.63
C TYR A 210 5.21 -15.16 5.09
N ASN A 211 6.41 -15.63 5.42
CA ASN A 211 6.80 -16.00 6.79
C ASN A 211 7.86 -15.06 7.39
N GLY A 212 8.69 -14.44 6.56
CA GLY A 212 9.70 -13.47 6.98
C GLY A 212 9.11 -12.12 7.35
N ASP A 213 9.98 -11.18 7.70
CA ASP A 213 9.56 -9.88 8.19
C ASP A 213 9.66 -8.79 7.11
N SER A 214 10.49 -8.97 6.07
CA SER A 214 10.79 -7.88 5.12
C SER A 214 11.20 -8.26 3.69
N VAL A 215 10.83 -7.40 2.75
CA VAL A 215 11.22 -7.42 1.33
C VAL A 215 11.98 -6.14 0.98
N SER A 216 13.02 -6.23 0.15
CA SER A 216 13.85 -5.09 -0.23
C SER A 216 13.95 -4.93 -1.74
N LEU A 217 13.86 -3.69 -2.22
CA LEU A 217 14.39 -3.29 -3.52
C LEU A 217 15.87 -2.95 -3.33
N VAL A 218 16.75 -3.76 -3.92
CA VAL A 218 18.20 -3.68 -3.72
C VAL A 218 18.86 -3.32 -5.03
N GLU A 219 19.72 -2.31 -5.01
CA GLU A 219 20.71 -2.13 -6.06
C GLU A 219 21.92 -3.02 -5.76
N ARG A 220 22.29 -3.87 -6.71
CA ARG A 220 23.35 -4.85 -6.48
C ARG A 220 24.71 -4.15 -6.34
N ASP A 221 25.54 -4.72 -5.47
CA ASP A 221 26.94 -4.31 -5.24
C ASP A 221 27.19 -2.87 -4.75
N SER A 222 26.15 -2.10 -4.39
CA SER A 222 26.31 -0.72 -3.88
C SER A 222 26.02 -0.55 -2.39
N GLY A 223 25.28 -1.48 -1.78
CA GLY A 223 24.76 -1.35 -0.41
C GLY A 223 23.54 -0.43 -0.29
N ARG A 224 23.03 0.13 -1.40
CA ARG A 224 21.80 0.93 -1.43
C ARG A 224 20.57 0.04 -1.51
N ALA A 225 19.58 0.32 -0.68
CA ALA A 225 18.35 -0.46 -0.63
C ALA A 225 17.19 0.33 -0.01
N ILE A 226 15.99 -0.07 -0.39
CA ILE A 226 14.75 0.30 0.29
C ILE A 226 14.12 -0.98 0.81
N GLN A 227 14.04 -1.11 2.12
CA GLN A 227 13.49 -2.29 2.79
C GLN A 227 12.10 -1.98 3.34
N VAL A 228 11.13 -2.83 3.03
CA VAL A 228 9.76 -2.76 3.54
C VAL A 228 9.51 -3.94 4.46
N SER A 229 9.25 -3.68 5.74
CA SER A 229 8.82 -4.71 6.68
C SER A 229 7.30 -4.78 6.70
N LEU A 230 6.75 -5.98 6.54
CA LEU A 230 5.34 -6.24 6.25
C LEU A 230 4.59 -6.81 7.46
N ASP A 231 5.01 -6.49 8.70
CA ASP A 231 4.47 -7.11 9.92
C ASP A 231 2.94 -7.07 9.98
N GLY A 232 2.33 -8.26 9.96
CA GLY A 232 0.88 -8.45 9.99
C GLY A 232 0.13 -8.10 8.69
N PHE A 233 0.83 -7.87 7.58
CA PHE A 233 0.28 -7.74 6.22
C PHE A 233 0.48 -9.05 5.43
N PRO A 234 -0.56 -9.89 5.26
CA PRO A 234 -0.42 -11.24 4.71
C PRO A 234 -0.25 -11.31 3.19
N TRP A 235 -0.34 -10.17 2.50
CA TRP A 235 -0.23 -10.06 1.05
C TRP A 235 0.80 -9.01 0.66
N LEU A 236 1.51 -9.29 -0.43
CA LEU A 236 2.50 -8.40 -1.03
C LEU A 236 2.20 -8.26 -2.52
N GLY A 237 1.97 -7.02 -2.97
CA GLY A 237 2.06 -6.65 -4.38
C GLY A 237 3.44 -6.11 -4.70
N ILE A 238 3.99 -6.51 -5.85
CA ILE A 238 5.17 -5.89 -6.45
C ILE A 238 4.81 -5.48 -7.86
N TRP A 239 4.94 -4.20 -8.17
CA TRP A 239 4.40 -3.67 -9.41
C TRP A 239 5.22 -2.50 -9.95
N SER A 240 5.28 -2.39 -11.27
CA SER A 240 5.60 -1.16 -11.96
C SER A 240 4.75 -1.07 -13.21
N LYS A 241 4.52 0.16 -13.69
CA LYS A 241 4.01 0.31 -15.05
C LYS A 241 5.15 -0.03 -16.03
N PRO A 242 4.93 -0.85 -17.06
CA PRO A 242 5.97 -1.16 -18.04
C PRO A 242 6.67 0.10 -18.59
N GLY A 243 8.00 0.12 -18.51
CA GLY A 243 8.85 1.25 -18.91
C GLY A 243 8.89 2.43 -17.94
N ALA A 244 8.30 2.32 -16.74
CA ALA A 244 8.37 3.38 -15.73
C ALA A 244 9.61 3.27 -14.83
N ASN A 245 10.09 4.42 -14.35
CA ASN A 245 11.24 4.50 -13.45
C ASN A 245 10.83 4.45 -11.97
N TYR A 246 10.00 3.47 -11.62
CA TYR A 246 9.68 3.17 -10.23
C TYR A 246 9.36 1.70 -10.02
N VAL A 247 9.45 1.23 -8.78
CA VAL A 247 8.94 -0.08 -8.36
C VAL A 247 8.14 0.10 -7.07
N CYS A 248 6.96 -0.51 -7.03
CA CYS A 248 6.11 -0.56 -5.87
C CYS A 248 6.36 -1.83 -5.05
N LEU A 249 6.38 -1.68 -3.72
CA LEU A 249 6.34 -2.80 -2.76
C LEU A 249 5.17 -2.57 -1.82
N GLU A 250 4.15 -3.41 -1.92
CA GLU A 250 2.81 -3.07 -1.47
C GLU A 250 2.29 -4.03 -0.39
N PRO A 251 2.40 -3.68 0.91
CA PRO A 251 1.77 -4.45 2.00
C PRO A 251 0.25 -4.33 1.97
N TRP A 252 -0.47 -5.46 1.93
CA TRP A 252 -1.93 -5.47 1.97
C TRP A 252 -2.54 -6.41 3.04
N CYS A 253 -3.59 -5.92 3.69
CA CYS A 253 -4.60 -6.68 4.45
C CYS A 253 -5.88 -6.71 3.62
N GLY A 254 -5.88 -7.56 2.60
CA GLY A 254 -6.96 -7.71 1.63
C GLY A 254 -6.45 -7.84 0.20
N ARG A 255 -7.37 -8.11 -0.73
CA ARG A 255 -7.06 -8.29 -2.15
C ARG A 255 -8.24 -7.93 -3.03
N SER A 256 -8.02 -7.81 -4.35
CA SER A 256 -9.10 -7.72 -5.36
C SER A 256 -10.06 -8.90 -5.26
N ASP A 257 -11.26 -8.72 -5.80
CA ASP A 257 -12.24 -9.80 -5.96
C ASP A 257 -11.74 -10.93 -6.85
N ASP A 258 -12.30 -12.12 -6.64
CA ASP A 258 -12.20 -13.23 -7.57
C ASP A 258 -13.03 -12.96 -8.83
N LEU A 259 -12.59 -13.51 -9.96
CA LEU A 259 -13.35 -13.44 -11.20
C LEU A 259 -14.75 -14.04 -11.00
N GLY A 260 -15.79 -13.25 -11.27
CA GLY A 260 -17.19 -13.65 -11.11
C GLY A 260 -17.73 -13.54 -9.68
N PHE A 261 -16.96 -13.00 -8.73
CA PHE A 261 -17.48 -12.71 -7.39
C PHE A 261 -18.71 -11.79 -7.46
N SER A 262 -19.77 -12.16 -6.76
CA SER A 262 -21.05 -11.43 -6.77
C SER A 262 -21.70 -11.30 -5.39
N GLY A 263 -21.01 -11.78 -4.35
CA GLY A 263 -21.47 -11.82 -2.97
C GLY A 263 -21.36 -10.49 -2.22
N ASP A 264 -21.70 -10.55 -0.94
CA ASP A 264 -21.59 -9.43 -0.01
C ASP A 264 -20.16 -9.29 0.52
N VAL A 265 -19.81 -8.09 1.02
CA VAL A 265 -18.47 -7.77 1.54
C VAL A 265 -17.98 -8.74 2.63
N ASN A 266 -18.90 -9.32 3.39
CA ASN A 266 -18.58 -10.27 4.45
C ASN A 266 -18.14 -11.66 3.94
N SER A 267 -18.36 -11.96 2.66
CA SER A 267 -17.84 -13.18 2.00
C SER A 267 -16.66 -12.90 1.08
N LYS A 268 -16.22 -11.65 0.95
CA LYS A 268 -15.03 -11.28 0.19
C LYS A 268 -13.79 -11.92 0.82
N ALA A 269 -12.95 -12.53 0.00
CA ALA A 269 -11.74 -13.19 0.47
C ALA A 269 -10.72 -12.18 1.06
N ALA A 270 -10.04 -12.60 2.12
CA ALA A 270 -9.06 -11.81 2.88
C ALA A 270 -9.62 -10.47 3.43
N ILE A 271 -10.93 -10.35 3.59
CA ILE A 271 -11.54 -9.18 4.22
C ILE A 271 -11.26 -9.19 5.73
N GLU A 272 -10.83 -8.05 6.28
CA GLU A 272 -10.71 -7.85 7.72
C GLU A 272 -12.10 -7.72 8.34
N THR A 273 -12.27 -8.29 9.53
CA THR A 273 -13.53 -8.26 10.28
C THR A 273 -13.29 -7.57 11.62
N ILE A 274 -14.11 -6.55 11.94
CA ILE A 274 -13.98 -5.79 13.18
C ILE A 274 -15.32 -5.73 13.93
N GLN A 275 -15.31 -6.15 15.20
CA GLN A 275 -16.49 -6.19 16.05
C GLN A 275 -16.99 -4.77 16.41
N PRO A 276 -18.27 -4.60 16.81
CA PRO A 276 -18.79 -3.31 17.26
C PRO A 276 -17.91 -2.68 18.36
N ASN A 277 -17.61 -1.38 18.24
CA ASN A 277 -16.77 -0.60 19.17
C ASN A 277 -15.32 -1.09 19.31
N ALA A 278 -14.90 -2.09 18.53
CA ALA A 278 -13.53 -2.59 18.56
C ALA A 278 -12.59 -1.67 17.77
N LYS A 279 -11.30 -1.87 18.04
CA LYS A 279 -10.19 -1.22 17.33
C LYS A 279 -9.34 -2.28 16.66
N TRP A 280 -8.85 -1.97 15.47
CA TRP A 280 -7.91 -2.78 14.72
C TRP A 280 -6.68 -1.94 14.38
N SER A 281 -5.49 -2.55 14.35
CA SER A 281 -4.25 -1.86 14.00
C SER A 281 -3.25 -2.78 13.31
N ARG A 282 -2.53 -2.22 12.33
CA ARG A 282 -1.35 -2.82 11.69
C ARG A 282 -0.33 -1.75 11.36
N SER A 283 0.94 -2.13 11.36
CA SER A 283 2.06 -1.24 11.05
C SER A 283 2.99 -1.89 10.04
N TYR A 284 3.47 -1.11 9.09
CA TYR A 284 4.60 -1.48 8.25
C TYR A 284 5.68 -0.40 8.37
N THR A 285 6.90 -0.75 8.01
CA THR A 285 8.03 0.19 8.04
C THR A 285 8.76 0.20 6.73
N ILE A 286 9.23 1.36 6.32
CA ILE A 286 10.12 1.53 5.16
C ILE A 286 11.44 2.12 5.66
N GLN A 287 12.52 1.37 5.54
CA GLN A 287 13.87 1.82 5.84
C GLN A 287 14.59 2.21 4.56
N PHE A 288 15.21 3.39 4.57
CA PHE A 288 15.91 3.94 3.41
C PHE A 288 17.43 3.93 3.64
N THR A 289 18.15 3.20 2.78
CA THR A 289 19.61 3.11 2.82
C THR A 289 20.19 3.62 1.51
N TYR A 290 20.85 4.77 1.58
CA TYR A 290 21.53 5.45 0.47
C TYR A 290 22.79 6.14 0.98
#